data_AF-A0A9N8Z5S4-F1
#
_entry.id   AF-A0A9N8Z5S4-F1
#
_cell.length_a   1.000
_cell.length_b   1.000
_cell.length_c   1.000
_cell.angle_alpha   90.00
_cell.angle_beta   90.00
_cell.angle_gamma   90.00
#
_symmetry.space_group_name_H-M   'P 1'
#
loop_
_entity.id
_entity.type
_entity.pdbx_description
1 polymer ?
#
loop_
_entity_poly.entity_id
_entity_poly.type
_entity_poly.pdbx_seq_one_letter_code
_entity_poly.pdbx_strand_id
1 'polypeptide(L)'
;MSDIYLVIGGEGFLGHWIVDLLLKRGDKNVSTFDLSQRYFDEKVTYYAGDLCNYRDVDDAIKKSNATTVFHTVSPPHVGAPAEVYWKVNVEGTKNVVESCITNGVKKLVYTSSSSVIYDGVHELIGVDETTPYPEKPMDVYNETKMEGEKLVINANGRGGLLVAIIRPSAIFGPNDRQLIPAVIKVMQQGQTKIQIGNNYNLVDYTYVENAAHAHILASDKLFDGSPVAGEVFIITNGSPIPFWDLLRYIWAQFDHFPPYIVKFPGSLGFFIALLTEFACRFTGKEAGLNRFRVKFTINNRYFNINKAKKLLGYEPLVELDEAYFKRYQVKYRRRREGKTDYYARKRLVVQAKNKYNSPKYRLVVRFTNTDIIVQIIYAKLEGDHVMTAAYSHELPSYGIKVGLTNWAAAYSTGLLAARRVLTKLKLADKYVGVAEPDGTVSMVEELEDAPHPFKAFLDVGLKRTSTGSKVFAALKGSSDGGIFIPHSENRFPGYDAESKKIDSEILRKYIYGGHVADYMRLLQEEDDEKYKRQFSKFIEAGLSADDLENVYKEAHAKIRANPVFKPTEKKGDYKIFKKYKKHRLNLKQRRNKVEQKIAAFKRSQGGDDDDE
;
A
#
# COMPACT_ATOMS: atom_id res chain seq x y z
N MET A 1 30.48 -34.75 14.42
CA MET A 1 29.96 -33.92 15.53
C MET A 1 28.94 -32.96 14.95
N SER A 2 27.88 -32.62 15.68
CA SER A 2 26.99 -31.53 15.31
C SER A 2 27.77 -30.22 15.33
N ASP A 3 27.62 -29.40 14.29
CA ASP A 3 28.24 -28.07 14.28
C ASP A 3 27.71 -27.20 15.44
N ILE A 4 28.58 -26.33 15.94
CA ILE A 4 28.26 -25.32 16.96
C ILE A 4 28.43 -23.96 16.28
N TYR A 5 27.34 -23.20 16.22
CA TYR A 5 27.25 -22.00 15.39
C TYR A 5 27.38 -20.74 16.24
N LEU A 6 28.29 -19.86 15.86
CA LEU A 6 28.34 -18.48 16.35
C LEU A 6 28.05 -17.51 15.21
N VAL A 7 26.98 -16.73 15.34
CA VAL A 7 26.62 -15.68 14.39
C VAL A 7 27.08 -14.33 14.93
N ILE A 8 28.21 -13.84 14.43
CA ILE A 8 28.71 -12.48 14.67
C ILE A 8 27.85 -11.52 13.83
N GLY A 9 27.12 -10.63 14.51
CA GLY A 9 26.06 -9.82 13.89
C GLY A 9 24.68 -10.49 13.90
N GLY A 10 24.47 -11.50 14.74
CA GLY A 10 23.20 -12.23 14.90
C GLY A 10 22.00 -11.37 15.32
N GLU A 11 22.22 -10.22 15.96
CA GLU A 11 21.21 -9.21 16.32
C GLU A 11 21.00 -8.17 15.20
N GLY A 12 21.70 -8.36 14.08
CA GLY A 12 21.68 -7.55 12.87
C GLY A 12 20.47 -7.81 11.97
N PHE A 13 20.53 -7.28 10.74
CA PHE A 13 19.49 -7.52 9.73
C PHE A 13 19.63 -8.92 9.13
N LEU A 14 20.79 -9.23 8.52
CA LEU A 14 21.04 -10.55 7.91
C LEU A 14 21.27 -11.65 8.97
N GLY A 15 22.10 -11.39 9.98
CA GLY A 15 22.49 -12.41 10.96
C GLY A 15 21.30 -13.03 11.71
N HIS A 16 20.27 -12.23 12.03
CA HIS A 16 19.06 -12.76 12.67
C HIS A 16 18.32 -13.77 11.80
N TRP A 17 18.28 -13.56 10.47
CA TRP A 17 17.68 -14.54 9.56
C TRP A 17 18.50 -15.83 9.46
N ILE A 18 19.82 -15.77 9.63
CA ILE A 18 20.67 -16.96 9.72
C ILE A 18 20.31 -17.73 11.00
N VAL A 19 20.23 -17.05 12.15
CA VAL A 19 19.81 -17.65 13.43
C VAL A 19 18.44 -18.32 13.30
N ASP A 20 17.45 -17.60 12.78
CA ASP A 20 16.08 -18.11 12.58
C ASP A 20 16.05 -19.37 11.71
N LEU A 21 16.82 -19.40 10.62
CA LEU A 21 16.86 -20.56 9.72
C LEU A 21 17.58 -21.75 10.36
N LEU A 22 18.66 -21.54 11.13
CA LEU A 22 19.32 -22.61 11.90
C LEU A 22 18.36 -23.23 12.94
N LEU A 23 17.67 -22.38 13.70
CA LEU A 23 16.68 -22.84 14.68
C LEU A 23 15.52 -23.60 14.02
N LYS A 24 15.03 -23.12 12.87
CA LYS A 24 13.98 -23.81 12.08
C LYS A 24 14.45 -25.15 11.53
N ARG A 25 15.72 -25.27 11.15
CA ARG A 25 16.34 -26.54 10.72
C ARG A 25 16.48 -27.53 11.89
N GLY A 26 16.39 -27.05 13.13
CA GLY A 26 16.46 -27.86 14.35
C GLY A 26 17.84 -27.84 15.01
N ASP A 27 18.74 -26.95 14.58
CA ASP A 27 20.04 -26.77 15.20
C ASP A 27 19.87 -26.20 16.62
N LYS A 28 20.50 -26.86 17.61
CA LYS A 28 20.34 -26.52 19.03
C LYS A 28 21.48 -25.67 19.59
N ASN A 29 22.64 -25.68 18.94
CA ASN A 29 23.85 -25.03 19.41
C ASN A 29 24.09 -23.75 18.62
N VAL A 30 23.24 -22.74 18.84
CA VAL A 30 23.30 -21.46 18.14
C VAL A 30 23.56 -20.35 19.15
N SER A 31 24.56 -19.53 18.87
CA SER A 31 24.92 -18.36 19.67
C SER A 31 25.06 -17.11 18.81
N THR A 32 24.86 -15.93 19.40
CA THR A 32 25.02 -14.64 18.75
C THR A 32 26.07 -13.79 19.46
N PHE A 33 26.77 -12.95 18.70
CA PHE A 33 27.70 -11.95 19.23
C PHE A 33 27.44 -10.58 18.62
N ASP A 34 27.13 -9.60 19.47
CA ASP A 34 26.82 -8.22 19.08
C ASP A 34 27.01 -7.24 20.24
N LEU A 35 27.10 -5.94 19.92
CA LEU A 35 27.14 -4.85 20.92
C LEU A 35 25.91 -4.79 21.83
N SER A 36 24.74 -5.20 21.33
CA SER A 36 23.47 -5.13 22.06
C SER A 36 22.53 -6.25 21.62
N GLN A 37 21.93 -6.95 22.58
CA GLN A 37 20.87 -7.93 22.32
C GLN A 37 19.57 -7.25 21.91
N ARG A 38 18.89 -7.81 20.92
CA ARG A 38 17.59 -7.31 20.41
C ARG A 38 16.54 -8.40 20.34
N TYR A 39 16.96 -9.65 20.14
CA TYR A 39 16.10 -10.81 20.12
C TYR A 39 16.34 -11.65 21.37
N PHE A 40 15.24 -12.07 21.99
CA PHE A 40 15.25 -12.84 23.24
C PHE A 40 14.59 -14.20 22.97
N ASP A 41 15.39 -15.17 22.52
CA ASP A 41 15.00 -16.58 22.38
C ASP A 41 15.83 -17.41 23.37
N GLU A 42 15.16 -18.18 24.22
CA GLU A 42 15.79 -19.02 25.25
C GLU A 42 16.72 -20.10 24.66
N LYS A 43 16.57 -20.41 23.36
CA LYS A 43 17.40 -21.40 22.66
C LYS A 43 18.72 -20.83 22.15
N VAL A 44 18.90 -19.51 22.19
CA VAL A 44 20.07 -18.83 21.63
C VAL A 44 20.89 -18.20 22.74
N THR A 45 22.18 -18.52 22.79
CA THR A 45 23.08 -17.88 23.77
C THR A 45 23.63 -16.59 23.19
N TYR A 46 23.46 -15.48 23.90
CA TYR A 46 23.97 -14.17 23.50
C TYR A 46 25.28 -13.82 24.21
N TYR A 47 26.27 -13.36 23.45
CA TYR A 47 27.54 -12.83 23.94
C TYR A 47 27.65 -11.34 23.58
N ALA A 48 27.73 -10.49 24.59
CA ALA A 48 27.94 -9.05 24.39
C ALA A 48 29.41 -8.73 24.15
N GLY A 49 29.71 -7.87 23.18
CA GLY A 49 31.06 -7.36 22.97
C GLY A 49 31.21 -6.49 21.73
N ASP A 50 32.37 -5.83 21.61
CA ASP A 50 32.73 -5.04 20.43
C ASP A 50 33.64 -5.85 19.50
N LEU A 51 33.25 -5.96 18.22
CA LEU A 51 34.04 -6.61 17.18
C LEU A 51 35.45 -6.01 17.05
N CYS A 52 35.58 -4.71 17.34
CA CYS A 52 36.86 -4.00 17.26
C CYS A 52 37.79 -4.34 18.43
N ASN A 53 37.30 -5.02 19.47
CA ASN A 53 38.09 -5.48 20.61
C ASN A 53 38.37 -6.98 20.47
N TYR A 54 39.63 -7.34 20.23
CA TYR A 54 40.06 -8.73 20.07
C TYR A 54 39.62 -9.64 21.24
N ARG A 55 39.72 -9.15 22.48
CA ARG A 55 39.40 -9.96 23.67
C ARG A 55 37.93 -10.34 23.73
N ASP A 56 37.04 -9.43 23.34
CA ASP A 56 35.59 -9.70 23.35
C ASP A 56 35.24 -10.77 22.31
N VAL A 57 35.85 -10.70 21.12
CA VAL A 57 35.69 -11.69 20.05
C VAL A 57 36.26 -13.04 20.45
N ASP A 58 37.47 -13.07 21.01
CA ASP A 58 38.13 -14.28 21.51
C ASP A 58 37.36 -14.96 22.64
N ASP A 59 36.86 -14.19 23.60
CA ASP A 59 36.01 -14.68 24.68
C ASP A 59 34.71 -15.30 24.15
N ALA A 60 34.06 -14.68 23.16
CA ALA A 60 32.82 -15.19 22.58
C ALA A 60 33.03 -16.51 21.82
N ILE A 61 34.11 -16.61 21.02
CA ILE A 61 34.45 -17.84 20.30
C ILE A 61 34.80 -18.96 21.28
N LYS A 62 35.59 -18.68 22.32
CA LYS A 62 35.94 -19.66 23.37
C LYS A 62 34.72 -20.14 24.14
N LYS A 63 33.91 -19.23 24.65
CA LYS A 63 32.74 -19.57 25.49
C LYS A 63 31.66 -20.32 24.70
N SER A 64 31.51 -20.01 23.42
CA SER A 64 30.57 -20.72 22.55
C SER A 64 31.07 -22.10 22.11
N ASN A 65 32.38 -22.36 22.14
CA ASN A 65 33.01 -23.54 21.53
C ASN A 65 32.61 -23.71 20.04
N ALA A 66 32.51 -22.60 19.32
CA ALA A 66 32.02 -22.62 17.94
C ALA A 66 32.92 -23.44 17.00
N THR A 67 32.32 -24.31 16.20
CA THR A 67 33.00 -24.98 15.06
C THR A 67 32.79 -24.21 13.77
N THR A 68 31.70 -23.43 13.69
CA THR A 68 31.28 -22.65 12.53
C THR A 68 30.95 -21.22 12.96
N VAL A 69 31.59 -20.24 12.32
CA VAL A 69 31.36 -18.82 12.55
C VAL A 69 30.76 -18.18 11.30
N PHE A 70 29.67 -17.44 11.48
CA PHE A 70 29.13 -16.53 10.48
C PHE A 70 29.50 -15.10 10.85
N HIS A 71 30.23 -14.40 9.98
CA HIS A 71 30.58 -13.00 10.18
C HIS A 71 29.78 -12.10 9.25
N THR A 72 28.76 -11.45 9.81
CA THR A 72 27.77 -10.64 9.07
C THR A 72 27.82 -9.15 9.42
N VAL A 73 28.76 -8.73 10.27
CA VAL A 73 28.80 -7.36 10.79
C VAL A 73 29.38 -6.41 9.74
N SER A 74 28.69 -5.29 9.54
CA SER A 74 29.18 -4.14 8.79
C SER A 74 28.40 -2.88 9.19
N PRO A 75 29.00 -1.68 9.17
CA PRO A 75 28.23 -0.44 9.24
C PRO A 75 27.28 -0.31 8.04
N PRO A 76 26.21 0.50 8.12
CA PRO A 76 25.35 0.79 6.96
C PRO A 76 26.18 1.30 5.78
N HIS A 77 25.83 0.95 4.53
CA HIS A 77 26.63 1.34 3.35
C HIS A 77 26.79 2.87 3.21
N VAL A 78 25.81 3.64 3.69
CA VAL A 78 25.86 5.11 3.64
C VAL A 78 25.60 5.69 5.02
N GLY A 79 26.35 6.74 5.38
CA GLY A 79 26.12 7.57 6.56
C GLY A 79 27.07 7.36 7.73
N ALA A 80 28.00 6.40 7.67
CA ALA A 80 29.07 6.26 8.66
C ALA A 80 30.37 6.98 8.22
N PRO A 81 31.17 7.50 9.17
CA PRO A 81 32.51 8.04 8.88
C PRO A 81 33.47 6.98 8.34
N ALA A 82 34.44 7.39 7.52
CA ALA A 82 35.44 6.52 6.91
C ALA A 82 36.18 5.63 7.94
N GLU A 83 36.58 6.23 9.06
CA GLU A 83 37.28 5.55 10.16
C GLU A 83 36.48 4.36 10.73
N VAL A 84 35.16 4.50 10.82
CA VAL A 84 34.29 3.43 11.34
C VAL A 84 34.25 2.24 10.36
N TYR A 85 34.24 2.50 9.05
CA TYR A 85 34.31 1.42 8.06
C TYR A 85 35.62 0.65 8.14
N TRP A 86 36.76 1.34 8.22
CA TRP A 86 38.07 0.68 8.35
C TRP A 86 38.16 -0.12 9.65
N LYS A 87 37.78 0.48 10.77
CA LYS A 87 37.81 -0.18 12.08
C LYS A 87 36.93 -1.43 12.11
N VAL A 88 35.70 -1.37 11.61
CA VAL A 88 34.76 -2.49 11.70
C VAL A 88 35.01 -3.54 10.60
N ASN A 89 35.08 -3.14 9.34
CA ASN A 89 35.17 -4.08 8.21
C ASN A 89 36.57 -4.67 8.02
N VAL A 90 37.64 -3.99 8.46
CA VAL A 90 39.02 -4.44 8.29
C VAL A 90 39.61 -4.91 9.61
N GLU A 91 39.75 -4.03 10.61
CA GLU A 91 40.37 -4.41 11.91
C GLU A 91 39.50 -5.41 12.68
N GLY A 92 38.19 -5.18 12.75
CA GLY A 92 37.25 -6.10 13.38
C GLY A 92 37.21 -7.47 12.69
N THR A 93 37.25 -7.50 11.36
CA THR A 93 37.34 -8.76 10.59
C THR A 93 38.67 -9.48 10.86
N LYS A 94 39.79 -8.75 10.98
CA LYS A 94 41.09 -9.31 11.36
C LYS A 94 41.01 -10.00 12.73
N ASN A 95 40.38 -9.36 13.73
CA ASN A 95 40.17 -9.95 15.05
C ASN A 95 39.41 -11.28 14.97
N VAL A 96 38.34 -11.35 14.16
CA VAL A 96 37.56 -12.59 13.96
C VAL A 96 38.42 -13.68 13.34
N VAL A 97 39.16 -13.37 12.28
CA VAL A 97 40.03 -14.34 11.59
C VAL A 97 41.09 -14.89 12.54
N GLU A 98 41.81 -14.02 13.25
CA GLU A 98 42.88 -14.41 14.17
C GLU A 98 42.35 -15.25 15.34
N SER A 99 41.19 -14.88 15.89
CA SER A 99 40.53 -15.62 16.96
C SER A 99 40.01 -16.98 16.47
N CYS A 100 39.44 -17.06 15.26
CA CYS A 100 39.02 -18.33 14.66
C CYS A 100 40.20 -19.31 14.54
N ILE A 101 41.34 -18.83 14.03
CA ILE A 101 42.56 -19.64 13.88
C ILE A 101 43.08 -20.08 15.25
N THR A 102 43.16 -19.16 16.22
CA THR A 102 43.69 -19.43 17.57
C THR A 102 42.87 -20.46 18.32
N ASN A 103 41.53 -20.42 18.17
CA ASN A 103 40.61 -21.32 18.86
C ASN A 103 40.24 -22.57 18.05
N GLY A 104 40.86 -22.78 16.89
CA GLY A 104 40.65 -23.98 16.07
C GLY A 104 39.26 -24.10 15.44
N VAL A 105 38.59 -22.97 15.18
CA VAL A 105 37.33 -22.93 14.43
C VAL A 105 37.56 -23.54 13.04
N LYS A 106 36.63 -24.37 12.58
CA LYS A 106 36.78 -25.12 11.31
C LYS A 106 36.22 -24.37 10.11
N LYS A 107 35.14 -23.62 10.30
CA LYS A 107 34.40 -22.98 9.20
C LYS A 107 34.15 -21.51 9.50
N LEU A 108 34.48 -20.63 8.56
CA LEU A 108 34.13 -19.21 8.60
C LEU A 108 33.41 -18.81 7.31
N VAL A 109 32.14 -18.41 7.44
CA VAL A 109 31.38 -17.83 6.34
C VAL A 109 31.31 -16.32 6.53
N TYR A 110 31.90 -15.57 5.60
CA TYR A 110 31.99 -14.11 5.66
C TYR A 110 31.01 -13.45 4.68
N THR A 111 30.22 -12.50 5.17
CA THR A 111 29.36 -11.67 4.33
C THR A 111 30.16 -10.49 3.78
N SER A 112 30.46 -10.52 2.48
CA SER A 112 30.98 -9.38 1.73
C SER A 112 29.83 -8.62 1.03
N SER A 113 30.07 -8.04 -0.15
CA SER A 113 29.06 -7.34 -0.97
C SER A 113 29.35 -7.57 -2.45
N SER A 114 28.33 -7.70 -3.29
CA SER A 114 28.55 -7.75 -4.75
C SER A 114 29.12 -6.44 -5.32
N SER A 115 29.02 -5.34 -4.56
CA SER A 115 29.56 -4.04 -4.95
C SER A 115 31.08 -3.88 -4.80
N VAL A 116 31.80 -4.86 -4.21
CA VAL A 116 33.27 -4.80 -4.08
C VAL A 116 33.99 -4.84 -5.44
N ILE A 117 33.32 -5.33 -6.49
CA ILE A 117 33.82 -5.35 -7.87
C ILE A 117 33.34 -4.14 -8.69
N TYR A 118 32.64 -3.19 -8.07
CA TYR A 118 32.08 -2.02 -8.77
C TYR A 118 32.94 -0.78 -8.56
N ASP A 119 33.41 -0.20 -9.66
CA ASP A 119 34.22 1.03 -9.67
C ASP A 119 33.37 2.31 -9.68
N GLY A 120 32.04 2.17 -9.78
CA GLY A 120 31.13 3.31 -9.87
C GLY A 120 31.18 4.02 -11.22
N VAL A 121 31.74 3.42 -12.26
CA VAL A 121 31.84 3.97 -13.61
C VAL A 121 31.28 3.01 -14.64
N HIS A 122 31.80 1.79 -14.70
CA HIS A 122 31.47 0.81 -15.72
C HIS A 122 30.31 -0.06 -15.29
N GLU A 123 29.39 -0.39 -16.20
CA GLU A 123 28.24 -1.23 -15.90
C GLU A 123 28.65 -2.68 -15.56
N LEU A 124 27.89 -3.34 -14.68
CA LEU A 124 28.04 -4.75 -14.36
C LEU A 124 26.89 -5.53 -15.00
N ILE A 125 27.19 -6.21 -16.11
CA ILE A 125 26.23 -6.89 -16.96
C ILE A 125 26.51 -8.40 -16.91
N GLY A 126 25.76 -9.13 -16.08
CA GLY A 126 25.86 -10.58 -15.98
C GLY A 126 27.23 -11.09 -15.50
N VAL A 127 27.96 -10.24 -14.77
CA VAL A 127 29.32 -10.56 -14.29
C VAL A 127 29.29 -11.62 -13.19
N ASP A 128 30.38 -12.36 -13.05
CA ASP A 128 30.56 -13.41 -12.04
C ASP A 128 31.78 -13.14 -11.14
N GLU A 129 32.13 -14.12 -10.31
CA GLU A 129 33.21 -14.00 -9.33
C GLU A 129 34.62 -13.97 -9.94
N THR A 130 34.77 -14.17 -11.26
CA THR A 130 36.06 -14.01 -11.96
C THR A 130 36.42 -12.54 -12.20
N THR A 131 35.47 -11.63 -12.01
CA THR A 131 35.69 -10.19 -12.15
C THR A 131 36.70 -9.69 -11.11
N PRO A 132 37.80 -9.05 -11.52
CA PRO A 132 38.82 -8.58 -10.58
C PRO A 132 38.29 -7.42 -9.73
N TYR A 133 38.97 -7.20 -8.60
CA TYR A 133 38.77 -5.98 -7.84
C TYR A 133 39.13 -4.74 -8.68
N PRO A 134 38.38 -3.63 -8.57
CA PRO A 134 38.72 -2.40 -9.26
C PRO A 134 39.97 -1.77 -8.65
N GLU A 135 40.79 -1.11 -9.48
CA GLU A 135 41.94 -0.32 -9.00
C GLU A 135 41.50 0.78 -8.02
N LYS A 136 40.35 1.38 -8.30
CA LYS A 136 39.72 2.39 -7.44
C LYS A 136 38.27 1.99 -7.14
N PRO A 137 37.99 1.51 -5.92
CA PRO A 137 36.63 1.24 -5.49
C PRO A 137 35.76 2.50 -5.54
N MET A 138 34.45 2.30 -5.73
CA MET A 138 33.49 3.39 -5.86
C MET A 138 33.38 4.29 -4.61
N ASP A 139 33.50 3.71 -3.41
CA ASP A 139 33.39 4.40 -2.13
C ASP A 139 34.17 3.64 -1.03
N VAL A 140 34.32 4.29 0.13
CA VAL A 140 35.06 3.75 1.28
C VAL A 140 34.45 2.46 1.83
N TYR A 141 33.12 2.29 1.74
CA TYR A 141 32.49 1.04 2.15
C TYR A 141 32.95 -0.11 1.25
N ASN A 142 32.94 0.06 -0.07
CA ASN A 142 33.39 -0.97 -1.01
C ASN A 142 34.86 -1.28 -0.85
N GLU A 143 35.69 -0.25 -0.64
CA GLU A 143 37.12 -0.40 -0.37
C GLU A 143 37.36 -1.24 0.89
N THR A 144 36.74 -0.88 2.01
CA THR A 144 36.94 -1.61 3.27
C THR A 144 36.32 -3.01 3.27
N LYS A 145 35.21 -3.23 2.56
CA LYS A 145 34.66 -4.59 2.35
C LYS A 145 35.56 -5.44 1.48
N MET A 146 36.16 -4.86 0.43
CA MET A 146 37.18 -5.51 -0.40
C MET A 146 38.41 -5.91 0.42
N GLU A 147 38.95 -5.01 1.25
CA GLU A 147 40.10 -5.32 2.11
C GLU A 147 39.77 -6.39 3.16
N GLY A 148 38.60 -6.30 3.80
CA GLY A 148 38.11 -7.36 4.68
C GLY A 148 37.96 -8.71 3.98
N GLU A 149 37.49 -8.71 2.72
CA GLU A 149 37.39 -9.91 1.90
C GLU A 149 38.75 -10.53 1.60
N LYS A 150 39.76 -9.71 1.24
CA LYS A 150 41.15 -10.15 1.05
C LYS A 150 41.75 -10.77 2.32
N LEU A 151 41.43 -10.22 3.50
CA LEU A 151 41.89 -10.80 4.77
C LEU A 151 41.30 -12.19 5.02
N VAL A 152 40.00 -12.35 4.79
CA VAL A 152 39.31 -13.64 5.02
C VAL A 152 39.76 -14.69 4.01
N ILE A 153 39.86 -14.35 2.73
CA ILE A 153 40.25 -15.33 1.71
C ILE A 153 41.67 -15.86 1.94
N ASN A 154 42.60 -14.99 2.35
CA ASN A 154 43.96 -15.33 2.72
C ASN A 154 44.07 -16.12 4.04
N ALA A 155 42.97 -16.24 4.79
CA ALA A 155 42.89 -17.07 5.99
C ALA A 155 42.61 -18.54 5.67
N ASN A 156 42.17 -18.87 4.45
CA ASN A 156 41.84 -20.23 4.08
C ASN A 156 43.02 -21.20 4.29
N GLY A 157 42.77 -22.33 4.94
CA GLY A 157 43.76 -23.35 5.27
C GLY A 157 44.67 -23.03 6.45
N ARG A 158 44.73 -21.78 6.93
CA ARG A 158 45.57 -21.41 8.08
C ARG A 158 44.97 -21.97 9.37
N GLY A 159 45.74 -22.75 10.12
CA GLY A 159 45.25 -23.42 11.32
C GLY A 159 44.10 -24.41 11.07
N GLY A 160 43.90 -24.85 9.82
CA GLY A 160 42.77 -25.69 9.42
C GLY A 160 41.43 -24.95 9.29
N LEU A 161 41.44 -23.62 9.23
CA LEU A 161 40.24 -22.81 8.99
C LEU A 161 39.84 -22.84 7.51
N LEU A 162 38.62 -23.26 7.21
CA LEU A 162 38.05 -23.20 5.88
C LEU A 162 37.13 -22.00 5.77
N VAL A 163 37.25 -21.23 4.69
CA VAL A 163 36.45 -20.01 4.50
C VAL A 163 35.56 -20.10 3.27
N ALA A 164 34.40 -19.46 3.33
CA ALA A 164 33.58 -19.16 2.15
C ALA A 164 33.08 -17.71 2.26
N ILE A 165 33.05 -17.01 1.13
CA ILE A 165 32.64 -15.61 1.09
C ILE A 165 31.35 -15.47 0.30
N ILE A 166 30.38 -14.79 0.89
CA ILE A 166 29.09 -14.49 0.25
C ILE A 166 29.06 -13.02 -0.13
N ARG A 167 28.90 -12.71 -1.42
CA ARG A 167 28.71 -11.37 -1.99
C ARG A 167 27.23 -11.17 -2.37
N PRO A 168 26.34 -10.88 -1.41
CA PRO A 168 24.95 -10.62 -1.72
C PRO A 168 24.82 -9.30 -2.51
N SER A 169 23.89 -9.24 -3.47
CA SER A 169 23.39 -7.96 -3.96
C SER A 169 22.49 -7.30 -2.90
N ALA A 170 22.07 -6.05 -3.15
CA ALA A 170 21.28 -5.22 -2.24
C ALA A 170 20.20 -6.04 -1.49
N ILE A 171 20.45 -6.27 -0.19
CA ILE A 171 19.60 -7.11 0.64
C ILE A 171 18.34 -6.34 1.04
N PHE A 172 17.17 -6.97 0.93
CA PHE A 172 15.90 -6.40 1.38
C PHE A 172 15.01 -7.46 2.05
N GLY A 173 14.10 -7.04 2.94
CA GLY A 173 13.25 -7.96 3.70
C GLY A 173 12.72 -7.37 5.01
N PRO A 174 12.17 -8.18 5.94
CA PRO A 174 11.74 -7.72 7.27
C PRO A 174 12.91 -7.21 8.05
N ASN A 175 12.66 -6.17 8.83
CA ASN A 175 13.69 -5.56 9.66
C ASN A 175 14.83 -4.94 8.83
N ASP A 176 14.63 -4.73 7.53
CA ASP A 176 15.49 -3.88 6.71
C ASP A 176 15.46 -2.44 7.23
N ARG A 177 16.64 -1.89 7.46
CA ARG A 177 16.87 -0.55 8.02
C ARG A 177 17.48 0.42 7.00
N GLN A 178 17.80 -0.05 5.80
CA GLN A 178 18.54 0.70 4.80
C GLN A 178 17.69 0.95 3.55
N LEU A 179 17.33 -0.10 2.81
CA LEU A 179 16.71 0.05 1.48
C LEU A 179 15.23 0.45 1.60
N ILE A 180 14.40 -0.36 2.25
CA ILE A 180 12.96 -0.11 2.39
C ILE A 180 12.68 1.25 3.05
N PRO A 181 13.33 1.62 4.18
CA PRO A 181 13.10 2.93 4.79
C PRO A 181 13.50 4.11 3.89
N ALA A 182 14.59 4.00 3.13
CA ALA A 182 14.99 5.05 2.19
C ALA A 182 13.95 5.23 1.07
N VAL A 183 13.43 4.14 0.52
CA VAL A 183 12.37 4.17 -0.51
C VAL A 183 11.06 4.77 0.03
N ILE A 184 10.69 4.45 1.28
CA ILE A 184 9.52 5.03 1.95
C ILE A 184 9.73 6.53 2.21
N LYS A 185 10.95 6.96 2.57
CA LYS A 185 11.26 8.38 2.79
C LYS A 185 11.04 9.22 1.53
N VAL A 186 11.43 8.70 0.35
CA VAL A 186 11.15 9.35 -0.95
C VAL A 186 9.64 9.54 -1.17
N MET A 187 8.83 8.55 -0.78
CA MET A 187 7.37 8.62 -0.84
C MET A 187 6.80 9.66 0.12
N GLN A 188 7.26 9.67 1.37
CA GLN A 188 6.83 10.64 2.38
C GLN A 188 7.19 12.08 1.99
N GLN A 189 8.30 12.28 1.28
CA GLN A 189 8.75 13.57 0.77
C GLN A 189 8.04 13.99 -0.53
N GLY A 190 7.15 13.18 -1.09
CA GLY A 190 6.42 13.49 -2.33
C GLY A 190 7.29 13.47 -3.60
N GLN A 191 8.48 12.88 -3.53
CA GLN A 191 9.48 12.90 -4.60
C GLN A 191 9.32 11.75 -5.63
N THR A 192 8.27 10.94 -5.50
CA THR A 192 8.05 9.73 -6.33
C THR A 192 7.74 10.00 -7.80
N LYS A 193 7.55 11.27 -8.18
CA LYS A 193 7.24 11.69 -9.55
C LYS A 193 8.50 11.82 -10.41
N ILE A 194 9.68 11.91 -9.78
CA ILE A 194 10.95 12.17 -10.46
C ILE A 194 11.59 10.83 -10.79
N GLN A 195 11.91 10.63 -12.07
CA GLN A 195 12.67 9.48 -12.55
C GLN A 195 13.93 9.98 -13.27
N ILE A 196 15.09 9.47 -12.90
CA ILE A 196 16.34 9.69 -13.63
C ILE A 196 16.60 8.47 -14.50
N GLY A 197 16.84 8.69 -15.79
CA GLY A 197 17.01 7.63 -16.79
C GLY A 197 15.68 7.05 -17.30
N ASN A 198 15.80 6.12 -18.25
CA ASN A 198 14.67 5.50 -18.95
C ASN A 198 14.08 4.29 -18.23
N ASN A 199 14.76 3.77 -17.19
CA ASN A 199 14.40 2.56 -16.45
C ASN A 199 14.45 1.26 -17.29
N TYR A 200 15.41 1.15 -18.19
CA TYR A 200 15.74 -0.14 -18.82
C TYR A 200 16.94 -0.83 -18.16
N ASN A 201 17.58 -0.17 -17.18
CA ASN A 201 18.73 -0.73 -16.49
C ASN A 201 18.30 -1.78 -15.46
N LEU A 202 18.86 -2.98 -15.60
CA LEU A 202 18.57 -4.13 -14.77
C LEU A 202 19.47 -4.15 -13.54
N VAL A 203 18.86 -4.40 -12.38
CA VAL A 203 19.54 -4.49 -11.09
C VAL A 203 19.08 -5.73 -10.35
N ASP A 204 20.03 -6.48 -9.80
CA ASP A 204 19.73 -7.62 -8.93
C ASP A 204 19.50 -7.18 -7.48
N TYR A 205 18.58 -7.87 -6.83
CA TYR A 205 18.31 -7.72 -5.40
C TYR A 205 18.34 -9.09 -4.74
N THR A 206 18.64 -9.11 -3.44
CA THR A 206 18.69 -10.35 -2.66
C THR A 206 17.69 -10.27 -1.54
N TYR A 207 16.69 -11.13 -1.54
CA TYR A 207 15.79 -11.23 -0.41
C TYR A 207 16.54 -11.83 0.80
N VAL A 208 16.36 -11.25 1.99
CA VAL A 208 17.18 -11.55 3.17
C VAL A 208 17.17 -13.04 3.56
N GLU A 209 16.04 -13.73 3.39
CA GLU A 209 15.94 -15.17 3.65
C GLU A 209 16.76 -15.99 2.66
N ASN A 210 16.82 -15.58 1.38
CA ASN A 210 17.66 -16.22 0.37
C ASN A 210 19.15 -15.98 0.67
N ALA A 211 19.51 -14.76 1.10
CA ALA A 211 20.86 -14.46 1.54
C ALA A 211 21.26 -15.33 2.73
N ALA A 212 20.42 -15.42 3.76
CA ALA A 212 20.67 -16.27 4.94
C ALA A 212 20.75 -17.76 4.57
N HIS A 213 19.88 -18.23 3.67
CA HIS A 213 19.92 -19.59 3.15
C HIS A 213 21.27 -19.91 2.47
N ALA A 214 21.79 -19.00 1.64
CA ALA A 214 23.09 -19.17 1.00
C ALA A 214 24.24 -19.28 2.01
N HIS A 215 24.17 -18.57 3.15
CA HIS A 215 25.18 -18.70 4.20
C HIS A 215 25.16 -20.10 4.82
N ILE A 216 23.97 -20.62 5.14
CA ILE A 216 23.81 -21.97 5.68
C ILE A 216 24.33 -23.01 4.70
N LEU A 217 23.96 -22.91 3.42
CA LEU A 217 24.48 -23.81 2.37
C LEU A 217 26.01 -23.76 2.25
N ALA A 218 26.60 -22.56 2.31
CA ALA A 218 28.05 -22.43 2.31
C ALA A 218 28.69 -23.14 3.52
N SER A 219 28.14 -22.96 4.72
CA SER A 219 28.66 -23.65 5.92
C SER A 219 28.51 -25.18 5.87
N ASP A 220 27.42 -25.67 5.27
CA ASP A 220 27.19 -27.12 5.13
C ASP A 220 28.16 -27.75 4.12
N LYS A 221 28.54 -26.98 3.10
CA LYS A 221 29.49 -27.40 2.06
C LYS A 221 30.94 -27.12 2.42
N LEU A 222 31.25 -26.47 3.54
CA LEU A 222 32.62 -26.30 4.02
C LEU A 222 33.07 -27.52 4.81
N PHE A 223 33.93 -28.33 4.22
CA PHE A 223 34.60 -29.48 4.81
C PHE A 223 35.97 -29.68 4.15
N ASP A 224 36.86 -30.49 4.76
CA ASP A 224 38.21 -30.69 4.23
C ASP A 224 38.18 -31.28 2.81
N GLY A 225 38.85 -30.62 1.86
CA GLY A 225 38.82 -30.98 0.44
C GLY A 225 37.59 -30.49 -0.34
N SER A 226 36.74 -29.67 0.28
CA SER A 226 35.57 -29.09 -0.38
C SER A 226 35.95 -28.11 -1.49
N PRO A 227 35.28 -28.15 -2.66
CA PRO A 227 35.45 -27.15 -3.71
C PRO A 227 34.86 -25.77 -3.35
N VAL A 228 34.27 -25.62 -2.15
CA VAL A 228 33.74 -24.36 -1.63
C VAL A 228 34.77 -23.63 -0.76
N ALA A 229 35.78 -24.34 -0.25
CA ALA A 229 36.78 -23.76 0.63
C ALA A 229 37.70 -22.80 -0.13
N GLY A 230 37.79 -21.56 0.35
CA GLY A 230 38.55 -20.50 -0.29
C GLY A 230 37.86 -19.89 -1.50
N GLU A 231 36.54 -20.09 -1.64
CA GLU A 231 35.78 -19.56 -2.77
C GLU A 231 34.85 -18.39 -2.38
N VAL A 232 34.57 -17.56 -3.38
CA VAL A 232 33.63 -16.45 -3.32
C VAL A 232 32.38 -16.79 -4.13
N PHE A 233 31.21 -16.38 -3.64
CA PHE A 233 29.90 -16.60 -4.26
C PHE A 233 29.06 -15.33 -4.29
N ILE A 234 28.64 -14.91 -5.48
CA ILE A 234 27.64 -13.86 -5.63
C ILE A 234 26.25 -14.47 -5.44
N ILE A 235 25.45 -13.84 -4.58
CA ILE A 235 24.11 -14.31 -4.24
C ILE A 235 23.09 -13.23 -4.59
N THR A 236 22.10 -13.60 -5.40
CA THR A 236 20.97 -12.76 -5.81
C THR A 236 19.70 -13.61 -5.87
N ASN A 237 18.55 -12.99 -6.12
CA ASN A 237 17.31 -13.72 -6.43
C ASN A 237 17.31 -14.36 -7.84
N GLY A 238 18.34 -14.12 -8.67
CA GLY A 238 18.41 -14.66 -10.03
C GLY A 238 17.34 -14.10 -10.98
N SER A 239 16.71 -12.99 -10.62
CA SER A 239 15.63 -12.34 -11.37
C SER A 239 15.85 -10.82 -11.36
N PRO A 240 16.78 -10.30 -12.18
CA PRO A 240 17.07 -8.89 -12.20
C PRO A 240 15.89 -8.09 -12.75
N ILE A 241 15.60 -6.96 -12.12
CA ILE A 241 14.46 -6.11 -12.47
C ILE A 241 14.91 -4.67 -12.71
N PRO A 242 14.14 -3.87 -13.48
CA PRO A 242 14.45 -2.46 -13.64
C PRO A 242 14.50 -1.71 -12.30
N PHE A 243 15.48 -0.83 -12.12
CA PHE A 243 15.72 -0.13 -10.85
C PHE A 243 14.45 0.52 -10.27
N TRP A 244 13.76 1.34 -11.07
CA TRP A 244 12.57 2.07 -10.61
C TRP A 244 11.34 1.18 -10.44
N ASP A 245 11.33 -0.02 -11.02
CA ASP A 245 10.22 -0.95 -10.86
C ASP A 245 10.19 -1.52 -9.44
N LEU A 246 11.35 -1.78 -8.82
CA LEU A 246 11.38 -2.14 -7.39
C LEU A 246 10.81 -1.00 -6.53
N LEU A 247 11.23 0.24 -6.77
CA LEU A 247 10.75 1.39 -5.97
C LEU A 247 9.23 1.55 -6.11
N ARG A 248 8.72 1.49 -7.35
CA ARG A 248 7.29 1.55 -7.63
C ARG A 248 6.54 0.36 -7.03
N TYR A 249 7.13 -0.83 -7.05
CA TYR A 249 6.56 -2.01 -6.42
C TYR A 249 6.43 -1.81 -4.90
N ILE A 250 7.45 -1.24 -4.24
CA ILE A 250 7.40 -0.90 -2.81
C ILE A 250 6.32 0.17 -2.55
N TRP A 251 6.27 1.24 -3.34
CA TRP A 251 5.29 2.31 -3.17
C TRP A 251 3.85 1.85 -3.41
N ALA A 252 3.62 0.94 -4.36
CA ALA A 252 2.33 0.32 -4.58
C ALA A 252 1.79 -0.39 -3.31
N GLN A 253 2.68 -0.85 -2.42
CA GLN A 253 2.29 -1.45 -1.13
C GLN A 253 1.71 -0.48 -0.13
N PHE A 254 1.96 0.81 -0.35
CA PHE A 254 1.39 1.90 0.42
C PHE A 254 0.19 2.55 -0.29
N ASP A 255 -0.38 1.90 -1.32
CA ASP A 255 -1.45 2.46 -2.16
C ASP A 255 -1.00 3.76 -2.85
N HIS A 256 0.31 3.90 -3.06
CA HIS A 256 0.93 5.09 -3.65
C HIS A 256 1.37 4.81 -5.08
N PHE A 257 0.63 5.40 -6.01
CA PHE A 257 0.93 5.34 -7.44
C PHE A 257 1.23 6.77 -7.92
N PRO A 258 2.47 7.05 -8.38
CA PRO A 258 2.78 8.35 -8.95
C PRO A 258 1.80 8.64 -10.12
N PRO A 259 1.05 9.76 -10.08
CA PRO A 259 0.01 10.02 -11.09
C PRO A 259 0.59 10.26 -12.49
N TYR A 260 1.84 10.71 -12.54
CA TYR A 260 2.66 10.86 -13.74
C TYR A 260 4.13 10.73 -13.35
N ILE A 261 4.98 10.46 -14.33
CA ILE A 261 6.43 10.32 -14.15
C ILE A 261 7.13 11.39 -15.00
N VAL A 262 7.88 12.27 -14.35
CA VAL A 262 8.78 13.22 -15.00
C VAL A 262 10.14 12.55 -15.16
N LYS A 263 10.51 12.26 -16.41
CA LYS A 263 11.76 11.58 -16.75
C LYS A 263 12.84 12.61 -17.07
N PHE A 264 13.97 12.55 -16.39
CA PHE A 264 15.16 13.35 -16.67
C PHE A 264 16.24 12.48 -17.33
N PRO A 265 16.89 12.95 -18.40
CA PRO A 265 18.07 12.29 -18.94
C PRO A 265 19.16 12.13 -17.87
N GLY A 266 19.91 11.03 -17.93
CA GLY A 266 21.01 10.77 -16.99
C GLY A 266 22.04 11.90 -16.98
N SER A 267 22.39 12.44 -18.15
CA SER A 267 23.31 13.58 -18.32
C SER A 267 22.87 14.83 -17.54
N LEU A 268 21.57 15.15 -17.59
CA LEU A 268 21.01 16.25 -16.80
C LEU A 268 21.05 15.96 -15.31
N GLY A 269 20.74 14.71 -14.90
CA GLY A 269 20.90 14.26 -13.53
C GLY A 269 22.33 14.44 -13.01
N PHE A 270 23.34 14.10 -13.82
CA PHE A 270 24.76 14.30 -13.51
C PHE A 270 25.13 15.77 -13.34
N PHE A 271 24.64 16.64 -14.22
CA PHE A 271 24.89 18.07 -14.14
C PHE A 271 24.31 18.67 -12.86
N ILE A 272 23.06 18.32 -12.53
CA ILE A 272 22.40 18.76 -11.28
C ILE A 272 23.16 18.22 -10.06
N ALA A 273 23.62 16.97 -10.10
CA ALA A 273 24.41 16.38 -9.04
C ALA A 273 25.75 17.10 -8.84
N LEU A 274 26.43 17.51 -9.91
CA LEU A 274 27.68 18.27 -9.83
C LEU A 274 27.47 19.65 -9.18
N LEU A 275 26.38 20.35 -9.55
CA LEU A 275 26.01 21.61 -8.91
C LEU A 275 25.67 21.44 -7.43
N THR A 276 24.93 20.37 -7.09
CA THR A 276 24.55 20.06 -5.71
C THR A 276 25.78 19.74 -4.86
N GLU A 277 26.69 18.89 -5.37
CA GLU A 277 27.97 18.60 -4.72
C GLU A 277 28.80 19.88 -4.50
N PHE A 278 28.89 20.75 -5.51
CA PHE A 278 29.62 22.01 -5.40
C PHE A 278 29.02 22.93 -4.33
N ALA A 279 27.69 23.13 -4.33
CA ALA A 279 27.02 23.95 -3.31
C ALA A 279 27.13 23.35 -1.89
N CYS A 280 27.06 22.02 -1.78
CA CYS A 280 27.21 21.30 -0.52
C CYS A 280 28.62 21.42 0.08
N ARG A 281 29.67 21.56 -0.75
CA ARG A 281 31.04 21.83 -0.27
C ARG A 281 31.13 23.15 0.51
N PHE A 282 30.36 24.17 0.15
CA PHE A 282 30.35 25.45 0.87
C PHE A 282 29.48 25.44 2.13
N THR A 283 28.52 24.52 2.24
CA THR A 283 27.58 24.45 3.36
C THR A 283 27.91 23.35 4.38
N GLY A 284 28.88 22.48 4.07
CA GLY A 284 29.26 21.34 4.91
C GLY A 284 28.17 20.26 5.04
N LYS A 285 27.08 20.34 4.28
CA LYS A 285 25.96 19.38 4.30
C LYS A 285 26.14 18.32 3.22
N GLU A 286 25.72 17.08 3.48
CA GLU A 286 25.70 16.04 2.46
C GLU A 286 24.73 16.36 1.32
N ALA A 287 25.19 16.17 0.08
CA ALA A 287 24.38 16.36 -1.13
C ALA A 287 23.32 15.24 -1.25
N GLY A 288 22.03 15.63 -1.24
CA GLY A 288 20.92 14.68 -1.42
C GLY A 288 20.91 14.00 -2.79
N LEU A 289 21.36 14.67 -3.85
CA LEU A 289 21.64 14.09 -5.16
C LEU A 289 23.11 14.30 -5.48
N ASN A 290 23.87 13.22 -5.61
CA ASN A 290 25.28 13.23 -5.97
C ASN A 290 25.48 12.35 -7.21
N ARG A 291 26.64 12.48 -7.86
CA ARG A 291 26.93 11.79 -9.12
C ARG A 291 26.90 10.27 -8.93
N PHE A 292 27.24 9.81 -7.73
CA PHE A 292 27.09 8.42 -7.29
C PHE A 292 25.63 7.92 -7.38
N ARG A 293 24.67 8.61 -6.75
CA ARG A 293 23.25 8.24 -6.75
C ARG A 293 22.68 8.23 -8.16
N VAL A 294 23.11 9.17 -9.01
CA VAL A 294 22.70 9.20 -10.42
C VAL A 294 23.17 7.94 -11.14
N LYS A 295 24.46 7.59 -11.09
CA LYS A 295 25.00 6.37 -11.71
C LYS A 295 24.34 5.11 -11.18
N PHE A 296 24.17 5.02 -9.87
CA PHE A 296 23.57 3.87 -9.21
C PHE A 296 22.13 3.60 -9.70
N THR A 297 21.44 4.66 -10.13
CA THR A 297 20.06 4.63 -10.63
C THR A 297 19.96 4.29 -12.12
N ILE A 298 21.00 4.56 -12.92
CA ILE A 298 20.96 4.40 -14.39
C ILE A 298 21.80 3.25 -14.94
N ASN A 299 22.79 2.76 -14.19
CA ASN A 299 23.68 1.69 -14.67
C ASN A 299 23.07 0.29 -14.47
N ASN A 300 23.34 -0.62 -15.39
CA ASN A 300 23.10 -2.07 -15.23
C ASN A 300 24.02 -2.66 -14.16
N ARG A 301 23.44 -3.44 -13.23
CA ARG A 301 24.13 -4.09 -12.11
C ARG A 301 23.47 -5.42 -11.75
N TYR A 302 23.61 -6.40 -12.64
CA TYR A 302 23.12 -7.76 -12.44
C TYR A 302 24.23 -8.79 -12.63
N PHE A 303 24.06 -9.96 -12.02
CA PHE A 303 25.14 -10.91 -11.79
C PHE A 303 24.76 -12.33 -12.22
N ASN A 304 25.77 -13.12 -12.53
CA ASN A 304 25.62 -14.54 -12.83
C ASN A 304 25.90 -15.37 -11.56
N ILE A 305 24.87 -16.09 -11.08
CA ILE A 305 24.94 -16.91 -9.86
C ILE A 305 25.16 -18.41 -10.12
N ASN A 306 25.62 -18.77 -11.33
CA ASN A 306 25.80 -20.18 -11.72
C ASN A 306 26.80 -20.93 -10.83
N LYS A 307 27.84 -20.25 -10.33
CA LYS A 307 28.80 -20.85 -9.41
C LYS A 307 28.15 -21.25 -8.09
N ALA A 308 27.32 -20.37 -7.51
CA ALA A 308 26.54 -20.66 -6.31
C ALA A 308 25.57 -21.82 -6.52
N LYS A 309 24.86 -21.84 -7.67
CA LYS A 309 23.98 -22.96 -8.04
C LYS A 309 24.73 -24.30 -8.09
N LYS A 310 25.89 -24.34 -8.77
CA LYS A 310 26.67 -25.57 -8.98
C LYS A 310 27.37 -26.07 -7.72
N LEU A 311 28.04 -25.20 -6.98
CA LEU A 311 28.89 -25.61 -5.85
C LEU A 311 28.14 -25.63 -4.51
N LEU A 312 27.23 -24.68 -4.27
CA LEU A 312 26.44 -24.63 -3.04
C LEU A 312 25.11 -25.40 -3.15
N GLY A 313 24.61 -25.62 -4.36
CA GLY A 313 23.23 -26.06 -4.56
C GLY A 313 22.23 -24.93 -4.28
N TYR A 314 22.66 -23.67 -4.41
CA TYR A 314 21.82 -22.51 -4.08
C TYR A 314 20.71 -22.31 -5.12
N GLU A 315 19.47 -22.33 -4.65
CA GLU A 315 18.30 -21.83 -5.38
C GLU A 315 17.55 -20.83 -4.48
N PRO A 316 17.02 -19.71 -5.03
CA PRO A 316 16.23 -18.77 -4.24
C PRO A 316 14.98 -19.45 -3.67
N LEU A 317 14.86 -19.51 -2.34
CA LEU A 317 13.69 -20.09 -1.65
C LEU A 317 12.43 -19.23 -1.83
N VAL A 318 12.61 -17.93 -1.97
CA VAL A 318 11.53 -16.96 -2.08
C VAL A 318 11.74 -16.12 -3.33
N GLU A 319 10.83 -16.28 -4.30
CA GLU A 319 10.72 -15.39 -5.44
C GLU A 319 10.27 -13.99 -4.99
N LEU A 320 10.60 -12.95 -5.77
CA LEU A 320 10.22 -11.57 -5.44
C LEU A 320 8.71 -11.41 -5.21
N ASP A 321 7.90 -12.17 -5.94
CA ASP A 321 6.45 -12.13 -5.97
C ASP A 321 5.80 -12.79 -4.74
N GLU A 322 6.39 -13.86 -4.20
CA GLU A 322 5.84 -14.60 -3.06
C GLU A 322 6.17 -13.92 -1.72
N ALA A 323 7.35 -13.32 -1.62
CA ALA A 323 7.75 -12.48 -0.47
C ALA A 323 6.72 -11.38 -0.20
N TYR A 324 6.11 -10.87 -1.26
CA TYR A 324 5.10 -9.83 -1.21
C TYR A 324 3.79 -10.29 -0.57
N PHE A 325 3.21 -11.40 -1.03
CA PHE A 325 1.91 -11.86 -0.54
C PHE A 325 1.96 -12.33 0.92
N LYS A 326 3.10 -12.87 1.38
CA LYS A 326 3.29 -13.27 2.79
C LYS A 326 3.19 -12.09 3.79
N ARG A 327 3.41 -10.85 3.35
CA ARG A 327 3.30 -9.64 4.20
C ARG A 327 2.13 -8.74 3.88
N TYR A 328 1.32 -9.10 2.90
CA TYR A 328 0.29 -8.21 2.39
C TYR A 328 -0.85 -8.05 3.39
N GLN A 329 -0.80 -6.98 4.19
CA GLN A 329 -1.91 -6.62 5.07
C GLN A 329 -2.99 -5.90 4.26
N VAL A 330 -4.05 -6.64 3.93
CA VAL A 330 -5.18 -6.09 3.20
C VAL A 330 -5.86 -4.96 3.99
N LYS A 331 -6.06 -3.79 3.37
CA LYS A 331 -6.93 -2.73 3.92
C LYS A 331 -8.34 -3.28 4.16
N TYR A 332 -9.14 -2.68 5.04
CA TYR A 332 -10.50 -3.15 5.31
C TYR A 332 -11.35 -3.32 4.03
N ARG A 333 -12.22 -4.34 4.00
CA ARG A 333 -13.00 -4.73 2.81
C ARG A 333 -13.62 -3.55 2.05
N ARG A 334 -14.33 -2.66 2.74
CA ARG A 334 -15.01 -1.49 2.12
C ARG A 334 -14.05 -0.43 1.57
N ARG A 335 -12.82 -0.37 2.08
CA ARG A 335 -11.76 0.51 1.53
C ARG A 335 -11.25 -0.07 0.22
N ARG A 336 -11.03 -1.40 0.14
CA ARG A 336 -10.63 -2.09 -1.10
C ARG A 336 -11.71 -2.02 -2.19
N GLU A 337 -12.99 -2.05 -1.79
CA GLU A 337 -14.11 -1.82 -2.72
C GLU A 337 -14.25 -0.34 -3.15
N GLY A 338 -13.44 0.59 -2.61
CA GLY A 338 -13.51 2.01 -2.95
C GLY A 338 -14.79 2.71 -2.47
N LYS A 339 -15.44 2.20 -1.40
CA LYS A 339 -16.76 2.70 -0.93
C LYS A 339 -16.72 3.52 0.35
N THR A 340 -15.62 3.48 1.10
CA THR A 340 -15.58 4.11 2.43
C THR A 340 -14.18 4.63 2.75
N ASP A 341 -14.13 5.91 3.11
CA ASP A 341 -13.02 6.50 3.85
C ASP A 341 -13.26 6.32 5.35
N TYR A 342 -12.38 5.56 6.01
CA TYR A 342 -12.47 5.29 7.44
C TYR A 342 -12.06 6.48 8.31
N TYR A 343 -11.27 7.44 7.79
CA TYR A 343 -10.95 8.67 8.50
C TYR A 343 -12.18 9.56 8.67
N ALA A 344 -12.88 9.85 7.57
CA ALA A 344 -14.15 10.57 7.62
C ALA A 344 -15.19 9.83 8.47
N ARG A 345 -15.33 8.51 8.26
CA ARG A 345 -16.30 7.69 9.02
C ARG A 345 -16.05 7.74 10.53
N LYS A 346 -14.80 7.65 10.99
CA LYS A 346 -14.45 7.73 12.42
C LYS A 346 -14.99 9.02 13.05
N ARG A 347 -14.80 10.17 12.41
CA ARG A 347 -15.27 11.48 12.93
C ARG A 347 -16.80 11.60 12.92
N LEU A 348 -17.44 11.06 11.90
CA LEU A 348 -18.90 11.14 11.74
C LEU A 348 -19.65 10.19 12.70
N VAL A 349 -19.10 9.01 12.98
CA VAL A 349 -19.81 7.94 13.71
C VAL A 349 -19.52 7.96 15.21
N VAL A 350 -18.28 8.28 15.62
CA VAL A 350 -17.91 8.20 17.03
C VAL A 350 -18.70 9.24 17.84
N GLN A 351 -19.34 8.75 18.90
CA GLN A 351 -20.08 9.54 19.88
C GLN A 351 -19.19 9.83 21.09
N ALA A 352 -19.44 10.97 21.75
CA ALA A 352 -18.78 11.28 23.01
C ALA A 352 -19.17 10.25 24.09
N LYS A 353 -18.18 9.72 24.82
CA LYS A 353 -18.39 8.62 25.78
C LYS A 353 -19.37 8.99 26.91
N ASN A 354 -19.42 10.27 27.29
CA ASN A 354 -20.34 10.79 28.30
C ASN A 354 -21.82 10.82 27.84
N LYS A 355 -22.11 10.58 26.56
CA LYS A 355 -23.49 10.44 26.03
C LYS A 355 -23.99 8.98 26.02
N TYR A 356 -23.16 8.04 26.47
CA TYR A 356 -23.47 6.61 26.60
C TYR A 356 -24.14 6.04 25.33
N ASN A 357 -25.40 5.60 25.44
CA ASN A 357 -26.15 4.94 24.38
C ASN A 357 -26.86 5.90 23.40
N SER A 358 -26.68 7.22 23.55
CA SER A 358 -27.32 8.20 22.67
C SER A 358 -26.79 8.08 21.24
N PRO A 359 -27.61 7.69 20.25
CA PRO A 359 -27.15 7.50 18.88
C PRO A 359 -26.73 8.82 18.23
N LYS A 360 -25.67 8.75 17.42
CA LYS A 360 -25.25 9.86 16.56
C LYS A 360 -25.79 9.62 15.15
N TYR A 361 -26.83 10.36 14.78
CA TYR A 361 -27.50 10.21 13.49
C TYR A 361 -26.74 10.90 12.36
N ARG A 362 -26.68 10.23 11.21
CA ARG A 362 -26.08 10.72 9.98
C ARG A 362 -27.09 10.67 8.85
N LEU A 363 -27.15 11.74 8.07
CA LEU A 363 -27.82 11.78 6.78
C LEU A 363 -26.83 11.31 5.70
N VAL A 364 -26.93 10.04 5.34
CA VAL A 364 -26.09 9.41 4.32
C VAL A 364 -26.71 9.62 2.96
N VAL A 365 -26.04 10.39 2.10
CA VAL A 365 -26.50 10.67 0.73
C VAL A 365 -25.57 9.99 -0.26
N ARG A 366 -26.11 9.15 -1.15
CA ARG A 366 -25.34 8.45 -2.18
C ARG A 366 -26.03 8.59 -3.52
N PHE A 367 -25.22 8.83 -4.55
CA PHE A 367 -25.67 8.89 -5.93
C PHE A 367 -25.16 7.67 -6.67
N THR A 368 -26.07 7.01 -7.39
CA THR A 368 -25.75 6.07 -8.46
C THR A 368 -25.96 6.79 -9.80
N ASN A 369 -25.78 6.09 -10.92
CA ASN A 369 -26.02 6.68 -12.24
C ASN A 369 -27.51 6.97 -12.49
N THR A 370 -28.41 6.21 -11.87
CA THR A 370 -29.85 6.25 -12.16
C THR A 370 -30.72 6.51 -10.94
N ASP A 371 -30.15 6.54 -9.74
CA ASP A 371 -30.89 6.65 -8.49
C ASP A 371 -30.13 7.46 -7.42
N ILE A 372 -30.88 8.18 -6.59
CA ILE A 372 -30.41 8.91 -5.42
C ILE A 372 -30.91 8.19 -4.18
N ILE A 373 -29.99 7.93 -3.25
CA ILE A 373 -30.27 7.20 -2.02
C ILE A 373 -30.01 8.16 -0.85
N VAL A 374 -31.04 8.44 -0.05
CA VAL A 374 -30.94 9.24 1.18
C VAL A 374 -31.37 8.38 2.35
N GLN A 375 -30.48 8.20 3.32
CA GLN A 375 -30.72 7.34 4.49
C GLN A 375 -30.35 8.06 5.77
N ILE A 376 -31.15 7.87 6.82
CA ILE A 376 -30.80 8.31 8.18
C ILE A 376 -30.30 7.10 8.93
N ILE A 377 -29.03 7.16 9.35
CA ILE A 377 -28.28 6.00 9.85
C ILE A 377 -27.56 6.37 11.15
N TYR A 378 -27.55 5.45 12.12
CA TYR A 378 -26.65 5.49 13.26
C TYR A 378 -25.90 4.16 13.38
N ALA A 379 -24.73 4.16 14.03
CA ALA A 379 -23.91 2.95 14.13
C ALA A 379 -24.17 2.16 15.42
N LYS A 380 -24.13 0.84 15.32
CA LYS A 380 -24.01 -0.11 16.43
C LYS A 380 -22.76 -0.99 16.22
N LEU A 381 -22.40 -1.81 17.21
CA LEU A 381 -21.25 -2.72 17.13
C LEU A 381 -21.40 -3.76 16.00
N GLU A 382 -22.60 -4.30 15.82
CA GLU A 382 -22.91 -5.28 14.76
C GLU A 382 -22.90 -4.66 13.36
N GLY A 383 -23.16 -3.35 13.26
CA GLY A 383 -23.29 -2.66 11.99
C GLY A 383 -24.11 -1.37 12.07
N ASP A 384 -24.25 -0.70 10.94
CA ASP A 384 -25.08 0.48 10.81
C ASP A 384 -26.57 0.10 10.80
N HIS A 385 -27.37 0.82 11.58
CA HIS A 385 -28.82 0.65 11.62
C HIS A 385 -29.50 1.78 10.85
N VAL A 386 -30.24 1.42 9.80
CA VAL A 386 -31.00 2.37 8.97
C VAL A 386 -32.33 2.67 9.65
N MET A 387 -32.54 3.92 10.02
CA MET A 387 -33.78 4.37 10.68
C MET A 387 -34.90 4.62 9.68
N THR A 388 -34.56 5.32 8.60
CA THR A 388 -35.42 5.61 7.45
C THR A 388 -34.57 5.67 6.18
N ALA A 389 -35.20 5.38 5.04
CA ALA A 389 -34.60 5.50 3.72
C ALA A 389 -35.62 6.15 2.77
N ALA A 390 -35.11 6.90 1.80
CA ALA A 390 -35.84 7.42 0.66
C ALA A 390 -34.98 7.26 -0.59
N TYR A 391 -35.65 6.98 -1.71
CA TYR A 391 -35.00 6.72 -2.98
C TYR A 391 -35.66 7.55 -4.08
N SER A 392 -34.87 7.99 -5.07
CA SER A 392 -35.44 8.76 -6.18
C SER A 392 -36.38 7.95 -7.07
N HIS A 393 -36.18 6.62 -7.15
CA HIS A 393 -37.11 5.73 -7.88
C HIS A 393 -38.51 5.63 -7.25
N GLU A 394 -38.72 6.17 -6.05
CA GLU A 394 -40.04 6.29 -5.43
C GLU A 394 -40.73 7.61 -5.80
N LEU A 395 -40.00 8.62 -6.26
CA LEU A 395 -40.57 9.92 -6.64
C LEU A 395 -41.63 9.87 -7.75
N PRO A 396 -41.65 8.89 -8.68
CA PRO A 396 -42.75 8.75 -9.63
C PRO A 396 -44.13 8.60 -8.98
N SER A 397 -44.25 8.00 -7.79
CA SER A 397 -45.54 7.93 -7.08
C SER A 397 -46.01 9.28 -6.57
N TYR A 398 -45.12 10.27 -6.52
CA TYR A 398 -45.37 11.65 -6.09
C TYR A 398 -45.48 12.61 -7.28
N GLY A 399 -45.38 12.12 -8.53
CA GLY A 399 -45.56 12.92 -9.75
C GLY A 399 -44.28 13.17 -10.56
N ILE A 400 -43.09 12.94 -9.98
CA ILE A 400 -41.82 13.12 -10.70
C ILE A 400 -41.48 11.83 -11.46
N LYS A 401 -41.97 11.72 -12.70
CA LYS A 401 -41.82 10.50 -13.51
C LYS A 401 -40.41 10.33 -14.12
N VAL A 402 -39.73 11.43 -14.42
CA VAL A 402 -38.44 11.48 -15.14
C VAL A 402 -37.46 12.44 -14.46
N GLY A 403 -36.18 12.39 -14.83
CA GLY A 403 -35.17 13.29 -14.27
C GLY A 403 -34.73 12.95 -12.84
N LEU A 404 -34.78 11.67 -12.44
CA LEU A 404 -34.61 11.21 -11.06
C LEU A 404 -33.23 11.47 -10.43
N THR A 405 -32.24 11.91 -11.20
CA THR A 405 -30.87 12.14 -10.71
C THR A 405 -30.43 13.61 -10.76
N ASN A 406 -31.32 14.55 -11.08
CA ASN A 406 -31.00 15.99 -11.11
C ASN A 406 -30.98 16.61 -9.69
N TRP A 407 -30.74 17.92 -9.61
CA TRP A 407 -30.68 18.64 -8.33
C TRP A 407 -32.04 18.69 -7.61
N ALA A 408 -33.13 18.92 -8.36
CA ALA A 408 -34.50 18.99 -7.84
C ALA A 408 -35.02 17.65 -7.30
N ALA A 409 -34.68 16.53 -7.96
CA ALA A 409 -34.96 15.18 -7.50
C ALA A 409 -34.16 14.85 -6.23
N ALA A 410 -32.90 15.31 -6.13
CA ALA A 410 -32.09 15.16 -4.92
C ALA A 410 -32.72 15.91 -3.73
N TYR A 411 -33.18 17.15 -3.96
CA TYR A 411 -33.94 17.92 -2.98
C TYR A 411 -35.20 17.18 -2.53
N SER A 412 -36.03 16.73 -3.48
CA SER A 412 -37.27 16.02 -3.21
C SER A 412 -37.05 14.70 -2.44
N THR A 413 -35.97 13.97 -2.75
CA THR A 413 -35.59 12.73 -2.03
C THR A 413 -35.17 13.03 -0.59
N GLY A 414 -34.46 14.15 -0.36
CA GLY A 414 -34.11 14.63 0.98
C GLY A 414 -35.34 15.02 1.79
N LEU A 415 -36.25 15.79 1.20
CA LEU A 415 -37.54 16.17 1.79
C LEU A 415 -38.34 14.94 2.22
N LEU A 416 -38.43 13.93 1.34
CA LEU A 416 -39.10 12.67 1.63
C LEU A 416 -38.46 11.92 2.82
N ALA A 417 -37.12 11.86 2.89
CA ALA A 417 -36.43 11.23 4.02
C ALA A 417 -36.70 11.95 5.35
N ALA A 418 -36.72 13.29 5.35
CA ALA A 418 -37.00 14.11 6.52
C ALA A 418 -38.45 13.95 7.01
N ARG A 419 -39.44 14.08 6.12
CA ARG A 419 -40.85 13.89 6.49
C ARG A 419 -41.12 12.47 6.98
N ARG A 420 -40.45 11.45 6.43
CA ARG A 420 -40.54 10.06 6.92
C ARG A 420 -40.04 9.91 8.35
N VAL A 421 -38.86 10.45 8.67
CA VAL A 421 -38.30 10.30 10.02
C VAL A 421 -39.12 11.06 11.06
N LEU A 422 -39.58 12.27 10.72
CA LEU A 422 -40.40 13.07 11.63
C LEU A 422 -41.78 12.43 11.84
N THR A 423 -42.40 11.86 10.81
CA THR A 423 -43.67 11.12 10.94
C THR A 423 -43.47 9.89 11.82
N LYS A 424 -42.39 9.13 11.61
CA LYS A 424 -42.04 7.96 12.43
C LYS A 424 -41.79 8.30 13.90
N LEU A 425 -41.27 9.51 14.17
CA LEU A 425 -41.00 10.02 15.51
C LEU A 425 -42.14 10.86 16.11
N LYS A 426 -43.26 11.03 15.39
CA LYS A 426 -44.40 11.88 15.79
C LYS A 426 -44.00 13.35 16.06
N LEU A 427 -43.08 13.88 15.25
CA LEU A 427 -42.59 15.26 15.29
C LEU A 427 -42.96 16.07 14.03
N ALA A 428 -43.67 15.46 13.08
CA ALA A 428 -43.96 16.04 11.77
C ALA A 428 -44.82 17.33 11.82
N ASP A 429 -45.72 17.44 12.81
CA ASP A 429 -46.61 18.58 13.01
C ASP A 429 -45.92 19.73 13.74
N LYS A 430 -44.95 19.40 14.62
CA LYS A 430 -44.18 20.38 15.39
C LYS A 430 -43.12 21.07 14.52
N TYR A 431 -42.39 20.26 13.75
CA TYR A 431 -41.33 20.75 12.87
C TYR A 431 -41.76 20.60 11.41
N VAL A 432 -42.54 21.57 10.94
CA VAL A 432 -43.02 21.60 9.54
C VAL A 432 -41.88 21.97 8.58
N GLY A 433 -40.92 22.78 9.03
CA GLY A 433 -39.85 23.32 8.21
C GLY A 433 -40.37 24.36 7.21
N VAL A 434 -39.72 24.49 6.05
CA VAL A 434 -40.07 25.49 5.02
C VAL A 434 -41.11 24.92 4.08
N ALA A 435 -42.38 25.34 4.25
CA ALA A 435 -43.51 24.82 3.46
C ALA A 435 -43.37 25.13 1.97
N GLU A 436 -43.01 26.37 1.64
CA GLU A 436 -42.78 26.86 0.29
C GLU A 436 -41.33 27.32 0.14
N PRO A 437 -40.46 26.52 -0.49
CA PRO A 437 -39.06 26.88 -0.66
C PRO A 437 -38.88 28.15 -1.51
N ASP A 438 -38.42 29.23 -0.89
CA ASP A 438 -38.08 30.52 -1.50
C ASP A 438 -36.58 30.64 -1.85
N GLY A 439 -35.78 29.63 -1.49
CA GLY A 439 -34.33 29.61 -1.70
C GLY A 439 -33.52 30.26 -0.57
N THR A 440 -34.15 30.68 0.52
CA THR A 440 -33.42 31.13 1.72
C THR A 440 -32.80 29.95 2.46
N VAL A 441 -31.63 30.15 3.07
CA VAL A 441 -30.93 29.12 3.84
C VAL A 441 -31.23 29.33 5.32
N SER A 442 -32.24 28.64 5.83
CA SER A 442 -32.60 28.62 7.25
C SER A 442 -32.36 27.25 7.87
N MET A 443 -32.09 27.24 9.18
CA MET A 443 -32.05 26.02 9.99
C MET A 443 -33.28 25.96 10.87
N VAL A 444 -33.68 24.73 11.21
CA VAL A 444 -34.82 24.51 12.12
C VAL A 444 -34.42 24.91 13.53
N GLU A 445 -35.16 25.86 14.09
CA GLU A 445 -34.98 26.35 15.46
C GLU A 445 -35.67 25.46 16.48
N GLU A 446 -35.25 25.59 17.73
CA GLU A 446 -35.85 24.88 18.85
C GLU A 446 -37.16 25.58 19.25
N LEU A 447 -38.16 24.81 19.68
CA LEU A 447 -39.44 25.34 20.14
C LEU A 447 -39.50 25.17 21.65
N GLU A 448 -39.96 26.18 22.39
CA GLU A 448 -39.97 26.18 23.86
C GLU A 448 -40.79 25.03 24.45
N ASP A 449 -41.94 24.70 23.84
CA ASP A 449 -42.88 23.66 24.32
C ASP A 449 -42.83 22.34 23.52
N ALA A 450 -41.67 21.99 22.95
CA ALA A 450 -41.51 20.76 22.18
C ALA A 450 -40.16 20.05 22.39
N PRO A 451 -40.09 18.72 22.12
CA PRO A 451 -38.82 18.01 22.07
C PRO A 451 -37.90 18.64 21.01
N HIS A 452 -36.61 18.79 21.30
CA HIS A 452 -35.62 19.35 20.36
C HIS A 452 -35.72 18.77 18.93
N PRO A 453 -35.41 19.57 17.90
CA PRO A 453 -35.50 19.13 16.51
C PRO A 453 -34.58 17.95 16.25
N PHE A 454 -35.01 17.04 15.37
CA PHE A 454 -34.25 15.84 15.06
C PHE A 454 -32.91 16.21 14.40
N LYS A 455 -31.81 15.96 15.12
CA LYS A 455 -30.46 16.33 14.69
C LYS A 455 -29.78 15.23 13.90
N ALA A 456 -29.30 15.56 12.70
CA ALA A 456 -28.49 14.67 11.87
C ALA A 456 -27.28 15.38 11.25
N PHE A 457 -26.20 14.64 11.01
CA PHE A 457 -25.00 15.16 10.34
C PHE A 457 -24.88 14.63 8.91
N LEU A 458 -24.56 15.49 7.95
CA LEU A 458 -24.38 15.06 6.56
C LEU A 458 -23.14 14.16 6.40
N ASP A 459 -23.34 12.99 5.80
CA ASP A 459 -22.29 12.06 5.39
C ASP A 459 -22.25 12.01 3.86
N VAL A 460 -21.31 12.76 3.27
CA VAL A 460 -21.08 12.86 1.82
C VAL A 460 -20.35 11.65 1.22
N GLY A 461 -19.83 10.76 2.08
CA GLY A 461 -18.99 9.64 1.66
C GLY A 461 -17.70 10.09 0.99
N LEU A 462 -17.47 9.61 -0.23
CA LEU A 462 -16.28 9.92 -1.03
C LEU A 462 -16.51 11.05 -2.04
N LYS A 463 -17.70 11.66 -2.05
CA LYS A 463 -18.02 12.71 -3.01
C LYS A 463 -17.29 14.00 -2.62
N ARG A 464 -16.62 14.62 -3.59
CA ARG A 464 -16.02 15.95 -3.43
C ARG A 464 -17.10 16.98 -3.10
N THR A 465 -16.86 17.80 -2.09
CA THR A 465 -17.76 18.85 -1.59
C THR A 465 -17.54 20.16 -2.34
N SER A 466 -17.80 20.17 -3.65
CA SER A 466 -17.81 21.39 -4.46
C SER A 466 -19.14 22.13 -4.32
N THR A 467 -19.10 23.45 -4.52
CA THR A 467 -20.31 24.28 -4.59
C THR A 467 -21.22 23.80 -5.73
N GLY A 468 -22.52 23.74 -5.47
CA GLY A 468 -23.51 23.23 -6.43
C GLY A 468 -23.64 21.70 -6.50
N SER A 469 -22.87 20.95 -5.70
CA SER A 469 -23.00 19.47 -5.67
C SER A 469 -24.41 19.03 -5.23
N LYS A 470 -24.98 18.07 -5.96
CA LYS A 470 -26.32 17.51 -5.68
C LYS A 470 -26.46 16.89 -4.28
N VAL A 471 -25.35 16.54 -3.63
CA VAL A 471 -25.37 16.08 -2.22
C VAL A 471 -25.95 17.14 -1.29
N PHE A 472 -25.66 18.42 -1.56
CA PHE A 472 -26.19 19.54 -0.79
C PHE A 472 -27.66 19.80 -1.11
N ALA A 473 -28.16 19.43 -2.30
CA ALA A 473 -29.59 19.47 -2.60
C ALA A 473 -30.39 18.57 -1.66
N ALA A 474 -29.94 17.33 -1.47
CA ALA A 474 -30.56 16.40 -0.53
C ALA A 474 -30.45 16.87 0.93
N LEU A 475 -29.35 17.53 1.30
CA LEU A 475 -29.24 18.21 2.59
C LEU A 475 -30.29 19.31 2.75
N LYS A 476 -30.42 20.20 1.74
CA LYS A 476 -31.34 21.33 1.78
C LYS A 476 -32.79 20.87 1.86
N GLY A 477 -33.18 19.91 1.02
CA GLY A 477 -34.51 19.30 1.09
C GLY A 477 -34.79 18.61 2.42
N SER A 478 -33.77 17.98 3.02
CA SER A 478 -33.93 17.40 4.36
C SER A 478 -34.11 18.49 5.43
N SER A 479 -33.31 19.55 5.38
CA SER A 479 -33.41 20.70 6.29
C SER A 479 -34.78 21.35 6.21
N ASP A 480 -35.25 21.65 4.99
CA ASP A 480 -36.57 22.24 4.73
C ASP A 480 -37.73 21.32 5.11
N GLY A 481 -37.47 20.01 5.16
CA GLY A 481 -38.40 19.01 5.66
C GLY A 481 -38.60 19.03 7.18
N GLY A 482 -37.80 19.80 7.93
CA GLY A 482 -37.94 19.99 9.37
C GLY A 482 -36.91 19.27 10.24
N ILE A 483 -35.84 18.70 9.67
CA ILE A 483 -34.74 18.12 10.47
C ILE A 483 -33.58 19.11 10.62
N PHE A 484 -32.98 19.14 11.79
CA PHE A 484 -31.83 20.01 12.06
C PHE A 484 -30.53 19.38 11.54
N ILE A 485 -29.95 20.00 10.53
CA ILE A 485 -28.65 19.61 9.97
C ILE A 485 -27.72 20.82 10.04
N PRO A 486 -26.61 20.78 10.80
CA PRO A 486 -25.65 21.88 10.80
C PRO A 486 -25.01 22.07 9.42
N HIS A 487 -25.15 23.25 8.81
CA HIS A 487 -24.61 23.56 7.49
C HIS A 487 -24.32 25.06 7.28
N SER A 488 -23.70 25.43 6.16
CA SER A 488 -23.52 26.83 5.75
C SER A 488 -23.93 27.02 4.30
N GLU A 489 -24.15 28.26 3.89
CA GLU A 489 -24.62 28.61 2.54
C GLU A 489 -23.57 28.41 1.44
N ASN A 490 -22.28 28.34 1.81
CA ASN A 490 -21.11 28.36 0.91
C ASN A 490 -21.07 27.26 -0.16
N ARG A 491 -21.90 26.22 -0.03
CA ARG A 491 -21.89 25.04 -0.90
C ARG A 491 -23.14 24.91 -1.77
N PHE A 492 -24.11 25.81 -1.64
CA PHE A 492 -25.28 25.82 -2.49
C PHE A 492 -25.03 26.52 -3.83
N PRO A 493 -25.78 26.15 -4.89
CA PRO A 493 -25.86 26.97 -6.11
C PRO A 493 -26.22 28.43 -5.76
N GLY A 494 -25.63 29.39 -6.48
CA GLY A 494 -25.87 30.81 -6.25
C GLY A 494 -24.96 31.46 -5.20
N TYR A 495 -24.11 30.70 -4.50
CA TYR A 495 -23.10 31.27 -3.60
C TYR A 495 -21.90 31.81 -4.39
N ASP A 496 -21.63 33.09 -4.22
CA ASP A 496 -20.45 33.75 -4.76
C ASP A 496 -19.33 33.85 -3.69
N ALA A 497 -18.13 33.42 -4.07
CA ALA A 497 -16.98 33.38 -3.17
C ALA A 497 -16.39 34.76 -2.89
N GLU A 498 -16.56 35.71 -3.82
CA GLU A 498 -16.03 37.07 -3.69
C GLU A 498 -16.90 37.93 -2.79
N SER A 499 -18.20 38.00 -3.08
CA SER A 499 -19.18 38.75 -2.27
C SER A 499 -19.56 38.05 -0.96
N LYS A 500 -19.27 36.74 -0.83
CA LYS A 500 -19.67 35.88 0.30
C LYS A 500 -21.18 35.91 0.57
N LYS A 501 -21.98 36.10 -0.47
CA LYS A 501 -23.44 36.10 -0.40
C LYS A 501 -24.01 35.02 -1.30
N ILE A 502 -25.16 34.49 -0.90
CA ILE A 502 -25.95 33.57 -1.71
C ILE A 502 -27.07 34.32 -2.42
N ASP A 503 -27.21 34.06 -3.71
CA ASP A 503 -28.40 34.42 -4.47
C ASP A 503 -29.51 33.37 -4.22
N SER A 504 -30.53 33.78 -3.45
CA SER A 504 -31.67 32.93 -3.11
C SER A 504 -32.54 32.60 -4.31
N GLU A 505 -32.60 33.47 -5.33
CA GLU A 505 -33.38 33.23 -6.54
C GLU A 505 -32.75 32.10 -7.37
N ILE A 506 -31.42 32.10 -7.49
CA ILE A 506 -30.70 30.98 -8.13
C ILE A 506 -30.95 29.68 -7.37
N LEU A 507 -30.89 29.69 -6.03
CA LEU A 507 -31.14 28.47 -5.25
C LEU A 507 -32.58 27.98 -5.44
N ARG A 508 -33.57 28.88 -5.40
CA ARG A 508 -34.98 28.59 -5.69
C ARG A 508 -35.15 27.96 -7.07
N LYS A 509 -34.51 28.54 -8.08
CA LYS A 509 -34.51 28.02 -9.46
C LYS A 509 -33.96 26.59 -9.55
N TYR A 510 -32.94 26.26 -8.76
CA TYR A 510 -32.40 24.90 -8.70
C TYR A 510 -33.36 23.91 -8.01
N ILE A 511 -34.05 24.34 -6.94
CA ILE A 511 -35.03 23.52 -6.20
C ILE A 511 -36.17 23.06 -7.11
N TYR A 512 -36.69 23.94 -7.96
CA TYR A 512 -37.80 23.64 -8.87
C TYR A 512 -37.37 23.20 -10.27
N GLY A 513 -36.08 22.91 -10.48
CA GLY A 513 -35.60 22.38 -11.76
C GLY A 513 -35.50 23.40 -12.90
N GLY A 514 -35.54 24.70 -12.61
CA GLY A 514 -35.44 25.77 -13.61
C GLY A 514 -34.13 25.73 -14.42
N HIS A 515 -33.01 25.30 -13.84
CA HIS A 515 -31.77 25.07 -14.58
C HIS A 515 -31.89 23.97 -15.66
N VAL A 516 -32.76 22.97 -15.44
CA VAL A 516 -33.05 21.94 -16.45
C VAL A 516 -33.99 22.53 -17.50
N ALA A 517 -34.98 23.34 -17.09
CA ALA A 517 -35.86 24.05 -18.00
C ALA A 517 -35.10 24.98 -18.95
N ASP A 518 -34.16 25.78 -18.43
CA ASP A 518 -33.32 26.64 -19.28
C ASP A 518 -32.52 25.83 -20.29
N TYR A 519 -31.96 24.70 -19.86
CA TYR A 519 -31.19 23.83 -20.76
C TYR A 519 -32.07 23.17 -21.83
N MET A 520 -33.33 22.86 -21.49
CA MET A 520 -34.32 22.41 -22.47
C MET A 520 -34.61 23.51 -23.50
N ARG A 521 -34.87 24.76 -23.06
CA ARG A 521 -35.13 25.89 -23.96
C ARG A 521 -33.93 26.18 -24.87
N LEU A 522 -32.73 26.23 -24.29
CA LEU A 522 -31.49 26.44 -25.05
C LEU A 522 -31.29 25.39 -26.14
N LEU A 523 -31.48 24.10 -25.83
CA LEU A 523 -31.34 23.05 -26.85
C LEU A 523 -32.46 23.07 -27.88
N GLN A 524 -33.68 23.46 -27.52
CA GLN A 524 -34.76 23.62 -28.51
C GLN A 524 -34.47 24.73 -29.51
N GLU A 525 -33.80 25.81 -29.07
CA GLU A 525 -33.41 26.94 -29.93
C GLU A 525 -32.16 26.64 -30.77
N GLU A 526 -31.14 25.99 -30.18
CA GLU A 526 -29.84 25.79 -30.84
C GLU A 526 -29.74 24.47 -31.64
N ASP A 527 -30.30 23.36 -31.14
CA ASP A 527 -30.07 22.00 -31.65
C ASP A 527 -31.20 21.01 -31.26
N ASP A 528 -32.25 20.98 -32.09
CA ASP A 528 -33.44 20.13 -31.86
C ASP A 528 -33.13 18.62 -31.88
N GLU A 529 -32.13 18.18 -32.65
CA GLU A 529 -31.72 16.77 -32.66
C GLU A 529 -31.12 16.35 -31.30
N LYS A 530 -30.24 17.19 -30.76
CA LYS A 530 -29.66 16.98 -29.43
C LYS A 530 -30.71 17.11 -28.33
N TYR A 531 -31.69 18.01 -28.47
CA TYR A 531 -32.85 18.08 -27.57
C TYR A 531 -33.61 16.75 -27.54
N LYS A 532 -34.02 16.22 -28.69
CA LYS A 532 -34.73 14.92 -28.80
C LYS A 532 -33.94 13.77 -28.20
N ARG A 533 -32.61 13.74 -28.40
CA ARG A 533 -31.74 12.71 -27.83
C ARG A 533 -31.63 12.82 -26.31
N GLN A 534 -31.32 14.00 -25.80
CA GLN A 534 -31.04 14.24 -24.38
C GLN A 534 -32.30 14.15 -23.51
N PHE A 535 -33.43 14.63 -24.02
CA PHE A 535 -34.70 14.74 -23.31
C PHE A 535 -35.81 13.82 -23.84
N SER A 536 -35.46 12.79 -24.61
CA SER A 536 -36.41 11.77 -25.14
C SER A 536 -37.47 11.32 -24.14
N LYS A 537 -37.07 10.96 -22.92
CA LYS A 537 -38.00 10.54 -21.86
C LYS A 537 -38.92 11.64 -21.34
N PHE A 538 -38.48 12.90 -21.39
CA PHE A 538 -39.34 14.04 -21.03
C PHE A 538 -40.40 14.26 -22.11
N ILE A 539 -40.02 14.10 -23.38
CA ILE A 539 -40.95 14.15 -24.53
C ILE A 539 -41.97 13.01 -24.44
N GLU A 540 -41.53 11.77 -24.17
CA GLU A 540 -42.41 10.61 -23.96
C GLU A 540 -43.39 10.81 -22.79
N ALA A 541 -42.95 11.53 -21.76
CA ALA A 541 -43.79 11.85 -20.59
C ALA A 541 -44.70 13.06 -20.80
N GLY A 542 -44.60 13.76 -21.93
CA GLY A 542 -45.37 14.97 -22.24
C GLY A 542 -45.02 16.17 -21.36
N LEU A 543 -43.75 16.29 -20.93
CA LEU A 543 -43.29 17.37 -20.05
C LEU A 543 -42.47 18.41 -20.83
N SER A 544 -42.94 19.66 -20.84
CA SER A 544 -42.22 20.81 -21.40
C SER A 544 -41.33 21.49 -20.35
N ALA A 545 -40.53 22.47 -20.78
CA ALA A 545 -39.67 23.26 -19.88
C ALA A 545 -40.49 24.04 -18.83
N ASP A 546 -41.68 24.52 -19.21
CA ASP A 546 -42.53 25.36 -18.36
C ASP A 546 -43.32 24.53 -17.32
N ASP A 547 -43.52 23.24 -17.58
CA ASP A 547 -44.23 22.33 -16.67
C ASP A 547 -43.39 21.93 -15.44
N LEU A 548 -42.06 21.99 -15.54
CA LEU A 548 -41.16 21.43 -14.53
C LEU A 548 -41.35 22.04 -13.15
N GLU A 549 -41.54 23.36 -13.04
CA GLU A 549 -41.71 24.02 -11.74
C GLU A 549 -42.97 23.51 -11.02
N ASN A 550 -44.08 23.37 -11.74
CA ASN A 550 -45.34 22.88 -11.19
C ASN A 550 -45.24 21.41 -10.77
N VAL A 551 -44.57 20.57 -11.57
CA VAL A 551 -44.33 19.15 -11.23
C VAL A 551 -43.62 19.02 -9.89
N TYR A 552 -42.57 19.81 -9.63
CA TYR A 552 -41.85 19.74 -8.35
C TYR A 552 -42.67 20.33 -7.20
N LYS A 553 -43.37 21.45 -7.39
CA LYS A 553 -44.27 22.03 -6.35
C LYS A 553 -45.34 21.04 -5.90
N GLU A 554 -46.03 20.42 -6.85
CA GLU A 554 -47.03 19.39 -6.55
C GLU A 554 -46.42 18.18 -5.86
N ALA A 555 -45.23 17.74 -6.30
CA ALA A 555 -44.55 16.62 -5.68
C ALA A 555 -44.17 16.92 -4.22
N HIS A 556 -43.69 18.14 -3.93
CA HIS A 556 -43.38 18.56 -2.55
C HIS A 556 -44.63 18.55 -1.67
N ALA A 557 -45.77 19.03 -2.17
CA ALA A 557 -47.05 18.96 -1.47
C ALA A 557 -47.50 17.51 -1.21
N LYS A 558 -47.42 16.63 -2.23
CA LYS A 558 -47.77 15.20 -2.11
C LYS A 558 -46.84 14.46 -1.14
N ILE A 559 -45.54 14.78 -1.13
CA ILE A 559 -44.57 14.23 -0.18
C ILE A 559 -44.91 14.64 1.26
N ARG A 560 -45.28 15.92 1.48
CA ARG A 560 -45.68 16.42 2.80
C ARG A 560 -46.97 15.77 3.29
N ALA A 561 -47.94 15.54 2.39
CA ALA A 561 -49.22 14.91 2.70
C ALA A 561 -49.09 13.41 3.03
N ASN A 562 -48.28 12.65 2.27
CA ASN A 562 -48.13 11.21 2.49
C ASN A 562 -46.67 10.74 2.35
N PRO A 563 -45.84 10.93 3.39
CA PRO A 563 -44.44 10.52 3.33
C PRO A 563 -44.24 9.01 3.52
N VAL A 564 -45.27 8.23 3.88
CA VAL A 564 -45.10 6.85 4.32
C VAL A 564 -44.73 5.92 3.16
N PHE A 565 -43.69 5.10 3.36
CA PHE A 565 -43.29 4.08 2.40
C PHE A 565 -44.30 2.92 2.38
N LYS A 566 -44.81 2.57 1.19
CA LYS A 566 -45.66 1.39 0.97
C LYS A 566 -44.81 0.24 0.41
N PRO A 567 -44.58 -0.84 1.16
CA PRO A 567 -43.85 -2.00 0.66
C PRO A 567 -44.58 -2.65 -0.50
N THR A 568 -43.85 -3.04 -1.55
CA THR A 568 -44.41 -3.83 -2.65
C THR A 568 -44.70 -5.25 -2.20
N GLU A 569 -45.93 -5.73 -2.42
CA GLU A 569 -46.28 -7.14 -2.22
C GLU A 569 -45.51 -8.02 -3.22
N LYS A 570 -44.70 -8.94 -2.71
CA LYS A 570 -43.95 -9.87 -3.56
C LYS A 570 -44.88 -11.02 -3.95
N LYS A 571 -45.29 -11.08 -5.22
CA LYS A 571 -46.05 -12.22 -5.77
C LYS A 571 -45.11 -13.43 -5.97
N GLY A 572 -45.38 -14.54 -5.28
CA GLY A 572 -44.81 -15.87 -5.55
C GLY A 572 -43.69 -16.35 -4.61
N ASP A 573 -43.58 -17.68 -4.50
CA ASP A 573 -42.58 -18.36 -3.67
C ASP A 573 -41.21 -18.35 -4.38
N TYR A 574 -40.37 -17.37 -4.05
CA TYR A 574 -39.05 -17.13 -4.67
C TYR A 574 -38.08 -18.33 -4.61
N LYS A 575 -38.44 -19.38 -3.86
CA LYS A 575 -37.68 -20.63 -3.74
C LYS A 575 -37.65 -21.47 -5.02
N ILE A 576 -38.58 -21.24 -5.95
CA ILE A 576 -38.75 -22.06 -7.17
C ILE A 576 -37.79 -21.67 -8.31
N PHE A 577 -37.14 -20.50 -8.25
CA PHE A 577 -36.22 -20.06 -9.30
C PHE A 577 -34.90 -20.84 -9.30
N LYS A 578 -34.55 -21.48 -10.44
CA LYS A 578 -33.24 -22.12 -10.67
C LYS A 578 -32.12 -21.09 -10.48
N LYS A 579 -31.24 -21.31 -9.50
CA LYS A 579 -30.04 -20.51 -9.30
C LYS A 579 -28.96 -20.94 -10.29
N TYR A 580 -28.59 -20.06 -11.22
CA TYR A 580 -27.44 -20.23 -12.13
C TYR A 580 -26.08 -20.03 -11.45
N LYS A 581 -25.90 -20.53 -10.22
CA LYS A 581 -24.60 -20.48 -9.55
C LYS A 581 -23.91 -21.82 -9.72
N LYS A 582 -22.69 -21.79 -10.28
CA LYS A 582 -21.81 -22.96 -10.26
C LYS A 582 -21.58 -23.36 -8.80
N HIS A 583 -22.01 -24.57 -8.43
CA HIS A 583 -21.74 -25.11 -7.11
C HIS A 583 -20.24 -25.35 -6.96
N ARG A 584 -19.68 -24.97 -5.81
CA ARG A 584 -18.26 -25.19 -5.52
C ARG A 584 -18.00 -26.70 -5.46
N LEU A 585 -17.08 -27.20 -6.29
CA LEU A 585 -16.73 -28.62 -6.33
C LEU A 585 -16.30 -29.09 -4.94
N ASN A 586 -16.79 -30.26 -4.54
CA ASN A 586 -16.37 -30.91 -3.30
C ASN A 586 -14.94 -31.49 -3.45
N LEU A 587 -14.33 -31.89 -2.33
CA LEU A 587 -12.95 -32.37 -2.32
C LEU A 587 -12.76 -33.60 -3.24
N LYS A 588 -13.70 -34.56 -3.22
CA LYS A 588 -13.67 -35.77 -4.04
C LYS A 588 -13.67 -35.44 -5.54
N GLN A 589 -14.53 -34.53 -5.97
CA GLN A 589 -14.61 -34.06 -7.35
C GLN A 589 -13.34 -33.33 -7.78
N ARG A 590 -12.70 -32.56 -6.89
CA ARG A 590 -11.42 -31.90 -7.20
C ARG A 590 -10.28 -32.90 -7.35
N ARG A 591 -10.17 -33.88 -6.45
CA ARG A 591 -9.16 -34.95 -6.53
C ARG A 591 -9.30 -35.77 -7.81
N ASN A 592 -10.52 -36.22 -8.10
CA ASN A 592 -10.82 -36.94 -9.34
C ASN A 592 -10.45 -36.10 -10.58
N LYS A 593 -10.75 -34.79 -10.60
CA LYS A 593 -10.31 -33.90 -11.69
C LYS A 593 -8.79 -33.80 -11.84
N VAL A 594 -8.03 -33.83 -10.74
CA VAL A 594 -6.56 -33.82 -10.79
C VAL A 594 -6.06 -35.14 -11.34
N GLU A 595 -6.58 -36.28 -10.85
CA GLU A 595 -6.25 -37.61 -11.35
C GLU A 595 -6.54 -37.76 -12.84
N GLN A 596 -7.72 -37.31 -13.30
CA GLN A 596 -8.10 -37.29 -14.71
C GLN A 596 -7.13 -36.45 -15.56
N LYS A 597 -6.67 -35.29 -15.05
CA LYS A 597 -5.68 -34.46 -15.75
C LYS A 597 -4.31 -35.11 -15.83
N ILE A 598 -3.84 -35.72 -14.75
CA ILE A 598 -2.57 -36.46 -14.72
C ILE A 598 -2.63 -37.64 -15.71
N ALA A 599 -3.72 -38.40 -15.69
CA ALA A 599 -3.93 -39.53 -16.60
C ALA A 599 -4.08 -39.10 -18.07
N ALA A 600 -4.66 -37.93 -18.35
CA ALA A 600 -4.70 -37.36 -19.70
C ALA A 600 -3.31 -36.93 -20.17
N PHE A 601 -2.52 -36.27 -19.31
CA PHE A 601 -1.15 -35.84 -19.64
C PHE A 601 -0.21 -37.03 -19.90
N LYS A 602 -0.29 -38.09 -19.08
CA LYS A 602 0.50 -39.31 -19.31
C LYS A 602 0.14 -39.99 -20.64
N ARG A 603 -1.15 -39.99 -21.00
CA ARG A 603 -1.61 -40.52 -22.29
C ARG A 603 -1.15 -39.68 -23.48
N SER A 604 -0.99 -38.36 -23.33
CA SER A 604 -0.45 -37.51 -24.40
C SER A 604 1.07 -37.58 -24.55
N GLN A 605 1.81 -38.06 -23.54
CA GLN A 605 3.27 -38.24 -23.65
C GLN A 605 3.67 -39.63 -24.14
N GLY A 606 2.85 -40.66 -23.91
CA GLY A 606 3.07 -42.01 -24.45
C GLY A 606 2.53 -42.21 -25.87
N GLY A 607 2.43 -41.14 -26.68
CA GLY A 607 1.86 -41.17 -28.03
C GLY A 607 2.85 -40.83 -29.14
N ASP A 608 4.13 -40.55 -28.82
CA ASP A 608 5.16 -40.18 -29.80
C ASP A 608 6.32 -41.20 -29.88
N ASP A 609 6.30 -42.30 -29.12
CA ASP A 609 7.43 -43.26 -29.06
C ASP A 609 7.11 -44.67 -29.62
N ASP A 610 5.91 -44.93 -30.16
CA ASP A 610 5.51 -46.27 -30.63
C ASP A 610 5.06 -46.34 -32.12
N ASP A 611 5.29 -45.31 -32.94
CA ASP A 611 5.04 -45.34 -34.39
C ASP A 611 6.23 -44.75 -35.20
N GLU A 612 7.37 -45.47 -35.25
CA GLU A 612 8.24 -45.65 -36.44
C GLU A 612 9.35 -46.69 -36.24
#